data_AF-A0A355CKE4-F1
#
_entry.id   AF-A0A355CKE4-F1
#
_cell.length_a   1.000
_cell.length_b   1.000
_cell.length_c   1.000
_cell.angle_alpha   90.00
_cell.angle_beta   90.00
_cell.angle_gamma   90.00
#
_symmetry.space_group_name_H-M   'P 1'
#
loop_
_entity.id
_entity.type
_entity.pdbx_description
1 polymer ?
#
loop_
_entity_poly.entity_id
_entity_poly.type
_entity_poly.pdbx_seq_one_letter_code
_entity_poly.pdbx_strand_id
1 'polypeptide(L)'
;MAAKDCLSEQILDQSKSSHKWTKEISLATLSNHPYDLLQSPPPLQVERQYTKPRDSKPIPTGRVNSGEIIGRVYYVRGVPPTFIEDYNDWIKEPFKVTGSRTLYTSTVALFFLGGLIAWIILEWILSAKRNEQHLAQQQRKQLQREAEYEQRLAQQQREQLQREIQQIKLQLEEKNQQTIELIDQRERGLAELESYRQGQEQNKRELENQIASYESERALKEQQQRETAQTLEDDLQLLRQKLQETSQRESEAKQQIKLQLEEKTQQTIELIDQRERVLAELESARQEQEQNKRKLENQIASYESERAFKEQQQQETAQTLEDELQLLRQDLQETSQRESEAKQRSEALNQKIAALKCDRDLIQQQSRQLEQQLETIPNINNELNAALDINNELTAALEGARTELDRTKEQSRDWENCYVEEIDRLEKEKVQLNTELCSYKKGKTLFLEERNKQLESALSTAQENTQTLENTIEALNVLLENQSQNSHSYIPWSQLPRISGREAIGSLERLGFRIDRQNGSHVFLERVRAVDQIDRCSVPRHDELALGTLAAGILRPANVTLEEFKDNL
;
A
#
# COMPACT_ATOMS: atom_id res chain seq x y z
N MET A 1 -94.25 -46.91 88.03
CA MET A 1 -94.21 -47.80 89.20
C MET A 1 -92.97 -48.67 89.08
N ALA A 2 -91.91 -48.35 89.83
CA ALA A 2 -90.81 -49.26 90.13
C ALA A 2 -90.58 -49.14 91.63
N ALA A 3 -90.78 -50.24 92.33
CA ALA A 3 -90.84 -50.32 93.77
C ALA A 3 -89.48 -49.97 94.39
N LYS A 4 -89.57 -49.36 95.58
CA LYS A 4 -88.50 -49.23 96.57
C LYS A 4 -88.08 -50.64 97.04
N ASP A 5 -87.29 -51.36 96.26
CA ASP A 5 -86.88 -52.73 96.62
C ASP A 5 -85.46 -52.84 97.19
N CYS A 6 -84.70 -51.75 97.33
CA CYS A 6 -83.41 -51.75 98.02
C CYS A 6 -83.21 -50.45 98.81
N LEU A 7 -83.10 -50.53 100.15
CA LEU A 7 -82.94 -49.37 101.04
C LEU A 7 -81.47 -48.94 101.24
N SER A 8 -80.50 -49.66 100.68
CA SER A 8 -79.07 -49.32 100.75
C SER A 8 -78.31 -49.88 99.55
N GLU A 9 -78.33 -49.18 98.40
CA GLU A 9 -77.47 -49.52 97.26
C GLU A 9 -76.08 -48.92 97.48
N GLN A 10 -75.02 -49.73 97.33
CA GLN A 10 -73.63 -49.29 97.36
C GLN A 10 -72.90 -49.83 96.14
N ILE A 11 -72.02 -49.03 95.54
CA ILE A 11 -71.14 -49.47 94.45
C ILE A 11 -70.09 -50.40 95.06
N LEU A 12 -70.15 -51.69 94.69
CA LEU A 12 -69.23 -52.71 95.20
C LEU A 12 -67.92 -52.75 94.40
N ASP A 13 -67.99 -52.54 93.08
CA ASP A 13 -66.82 -52.55 92.20
C ASP A 13 -67.02 -51.64 90.98
N GLN A 14 -65.93 -51.12 90.43
CA GLN A 14 -65.92 -50.24 89.25
C GLN A 14 -64.68 -50.50 88.40
N SER A 15 -64.86 -50.62 87.09
CA SER A 15 -63.75 -50.76 86.14
C SER A 15 -62.88 -49.50 86.09
N LYS A 16 -61.56 -49.68 86.14
CA LYS A 16 -60.59 -48.59 85.99
C LYS A 16 -60.56 -48.14 84.52
N SER A 17 -60.78 -46.85 84.29
CA SER A 17 -60.73 -46.24 82.96
C SER A 17 -59.96 -44.92 83.02
N SER A 18 -59.20 -44.62 81.98
CA SER A 18 -58.42 -43.39 81.82
C SER A 18 -59.24 -42.23 81.24
N HIS A 19 -60.49 -42.47 80.85
CA HIS A 19 -61.33 -41.44 80.26
C HIS A 19 -61.89 -40.46 81.30
N LYS A 20 -61.97 -39.17 80.95
CA LYS A 20 -62.42 -38.12 81.90
C LYS A 20 -63.84 -38.37 82.44
N TRP A 21 -64.74 -38.92 81.63
CA TRP A 21 -66.14 -39.18 82.01
C TRP A 21 -66.30 -40.26 83.09
N THR A 22 -65.29 -41.11 83.35
CA THR A 22 -65.39 -42.12 84.42
C THR A 22 -65.14 -41.55 85.83
N LYS A 23 -64.72 -40.29 85.96
CA LYS A 23 -64.49 -39.62 87.25
C LYS A 23 -65.76 -39.04 87.88
N GLU A 24 -66.88 -38.99 87.16
CA GLU A 24 -68.15 -38.36 87.58
C GLU A 24 -69.28 -39.37 87.85
N ILE A 25 -68.94 -40.65 88.10
CA ILE A 25 -69.95 -41.70 88.30
C ILE A 25 -70.44 -41.67 89.76
N SER A 26 -71.72 -41.33 89.95
CA SER A 26 -72.43 -41.38 91.23
C SER A 26 -73.67 -42.28 91.12
N LEU A 27 -74.21 -42.75 92.25
CA LEU A 27 -75.44 -43.57 92.28
C LEU A 27 -76.62 -42.87 91.55
N ALA A 28 -76.70 -41.54 91.62
CA ALA A 28 -77.74 -40.76 90.92
C ALA A 28 -77.53 -40.70 89.40
N THR A 29 -76.29 -40.75 88.92
CA THR A 29 -75.97 -40.76 87.48
C THR A 29 -76.21 -42.15 86.89
N LEU A 30 -75.96 -43.22 87.67
CA LEU A 30 -76.10 -44.61 87.24
C LEU A 30 -77.53 -44.98 86.84
N SER A 31 -78.56 -44.37 87.45
CA SER A 31 -79.96 -44.65 87.10
C SER A 31 -80.30 -44.34 85.64
N ASN A 32 -79.51 -43.49 84.98
CA ASN A 32 -79.70 -43.12 83.57
C ASN A 32 -78.98 -44.07 82.59
N HIS A 33 -78.20 -45.02 83.11
CA HIS A 33 -77.46 -45.99 82.31
C HIS A 33 -78.16 -47.35 82.25
N PRO A 34 -78.04 -48.07 81.12
CA PRO A 34 -78.55 -49.43 81.01
C PRO A 34 -77.82 -50.35 81.99
N TYR A 35 -78.58 -51.23 82.65
CA TYR A 35 -78.05 -52.25 83.55
C TYR A 35 -78.67 -53.60 83.28
N ASP A 36 -77.93 -54.64 83.64
CA ASP A 36 -78.42 -56.01 83.73
C ASP A 36 -78.59 -56.41 85.21
N LEU A 37 -79.58 -57.26 85.48
CA LEU A 37 -79.82 -57.80 86.82
C LEU A 37 -78.91 -59.01 87.04
N LEU A 38 -78.19 -59.02 88.17
CA LEU A 38 -77.51 -60.21 88.66
C LEU A 38 -78.54 -61.04 89.42
N GLN A 39 -78.70 -62.31 89.04
CA GLN A 39 -79.67 -63.23 89.62
C GLN A 39 -79.01 -64.54 90.07
N SER A 40 -79.63 -65.21 91.05
CA SER A 40 -79.33 -66.59 91.44
C SER A 40 -80.57 -67.48 91.21
N PRO A 41 -80.52 -68.51 90.34
CA PRO A 41 -79.38 -68.92 89.51
C PRO A 41 -79.03 -67.90 88.41
N PRO A 42 -77.81 -67.96 87.84
CA PRO A 42 -77.36 -66.99 86.84
C PRO A 42 -78.30 -66.93 85.62
N PRO A 43 -78.58 -65.72 85.08
CA PRO A 43 -79.42 -65.59 83.89
C PRO A 43 -78.75 -66.27 82.70
N LEU A 44 -79.47 -67.20 82.05
CA LEU A 44 -78.99 -67.97 80.91
C LEU A 44 -79.44 -67.39 79.57
N GLN A 45 -80.46 -66.52 79.57
CA GLN A 45 -81.04 -65.92 78.39
C GLN A 45 -80.73 -64.42 78.33
N VAL A 46 -80.35 -63.92 77.15
CA VAL A 46 -80.11 -62.49 76.92
C VAL A 46 -81.45 -61.77 76.82
N GLU A 47 -81.76 -60.89 77.78
CA GLU A 47 -83.04 -60.13 77.85
C GLU A 47 -83.02 -58.86 77.00
N ARG A 48 -81.84 -58.30 76.74
CA ARG A 48 -81.64 -57.03 76.03
C ARG A 48 -80.42 -57.09 75.12
N GLN A 49 -80.52 -56.50 73.92
CA GLN A 49 -79.42 -56.47 72.95
C GLN A 49 -79.30 -55.10 72.27
N TYR A 50 -78.11 -54.79 71.74
CA TYR A 50 -77.88 -53.56 70.98
C TYR A 50 -77.86 -53.86 69.48
N THR A 51 -78.54 -53.05 68.69
CA THR A 51 -78.57 -53.19 67.22
C THR A 51 -77.26 -52.79 66.56
N LYS A 52 -76.60 -51.75 67.07
CA LYS A 52 -75.26 -51.31 66.65
C LYS A 52 -74.37 -51.11 67.89
N PRO A 53 -73.05 -51.28 67.76
CA PRO A 53 -72.11 -51.06 68.87
C PRO A 53 -72.19 -49.66 69.50
N ARG A 54 -72.68 -48.65 68.76
CA ARG A 54 -72.79 -47.25 69.20
C ARG A 54 -74.18 -46.84 69.69
N ASP A 55 -75.15 -47.75 69.70
CA ASP A 55 -76.49 -47.41 70.19
C ASP A 55 -76.46 -47.23 71.71
N SER A 56 -77.14 -46.19 72.20
CA SER A 56 -77.12 -45.79 73.62
C SER A 56 -78.09 -46.61 74.49
N LYS A 57 -79.17 -47.14 73.90
CA LYS A 57 -80.19 -47.92 74.59
C LYS A 57 -80.34 -49.30 73.95
N PRO A 58 -80.41 -50.38 74.74
CA PRO A 58 -80.66 -51.70 74.19
C PRO A 58 -82.16 -51.92 73.93
N ILE A 59 -82.47 -52.81 73.00
CA ILE A 59 -83.82 -53.27 72.69
C ILE A 59 -84.13 -54.60 73.40
N PRO A 60 -85.38 -54.83 73.87
CA PRO A 60 -85.75 -56.08 74.52
C PRO A 60 -85.78 -57.24 73.51
N THR A 61 -85.30 -58.42 73.93
CA THR A 61 -85.33 -59.65 73.12
C THR A 61 -86.62 -60.46 73.31
N GLY A 62 -87.45 -60.08 74.30
CA GLY A 62 -88.67 -60.80 74.68
C GLY A 62 -88.43 -62.03 75.56
N ARG A 63 -87.18 -62.31 75.94
CA ARG A 63 -86.79 -63.40 76.85
C ARG A 63 -86.73 -62.91 78.30
N VAL A 64 -87.04 -63.78 79.26
CA VAL A 64 -87.08 -63.46 80.70
C VAL A 64 -86.37 -64.57 81.48
N ASN A 65 -85.51 -64.20 82.41
CA ASN A 65 -84.89 -65.12 83.37
C ASN A 65 -85.63 -65.08 84.72
N SER A 66 -85.57 -66.19 85.47
CA SER A 66 -86.12 -66.30 86.82
C SER A 66 -85.01 -66.57 87.83
N GLY A 67 -84.99 -65.82 88.92
CA GLY A 67 -84.01 -65.95 90.00
C GLY A 67 -84.14 -64.82 91.00
N GLU A 68 -83.53 -64.99 92.17
CA GLU A 68 -83.45 -63.94 93.19
C GLU A 68 -82.46 -62.86 92.73
N ILE A 69 -82.86 -61.60 92.77
CA ILE A 69 -82.01 -60.47 92.37
C ILE A 69 -80.96 -60.22 93.45
N ILE A 70 -79.68 -60.41 93.11
CA ILE A 70 -78.54 -60.21 94.00
C ILE A 70 -77.77 -58.92 93.70
N GLY A 71 -78.05 -58.23 92.58
CA GLY A 71 -77.41 -56.96 92.25
C GLY A 71 -77.71 -56.43 90.84
N ARG A 72 -77.03 -55.35 90.46
CA ARG A 72 -77.12 -54.71 89.13
C ARG A 72 -75.73 -54.44 88.57
N VAL A 73 -75.53 -54.69 87.28
CA VAL A 73 -74.31 -54.30 86.55
C VAL A 73 -74.65 -53.22 85.55
N TYR A 74 -74.09 -52.03 85.74
CA TYR A 74 -74.32 -50.87 84.87
C TYR A 74 -73.27 -50.78 83.77
N TYR A 75 -73.70 -50.49 82.54
CA TYR A 75 -72.81 -50.22 81.42
C TYR A 75 -72.81 -48.73 81.07
N VAL A 76 -71.73 -48.04 81.43
CA VAL A 76 -71.53 -46.65 81.07
C VAL A 76 -70.78 -46.58 79.74
N ARG A 77 -71.45 -46.12 78.69
CA ARG A 77 -70.87 -45.93 77.35
C ARG A 77 -70.58 -44.45 77.13
N GLY A 78 -69.33 -44.12 76.85
CA GLY A 78 -68.93 -42.76 76.46
C GLY A 78 -69.43 -42.42 75.05
N VAL A 79 -69.86 -41.17 74.85
CA VAL A 79 -70.13 -40.65 73.51
C VAL A 79 -68.78 -40.33 72.85
N PRO A 80 -68.47 -40.85 71.65
CA PRO A 80 -67.24 -40.48 70.95
C PRO A 80 -67.25 -38.98 70.63
N PRO A 81 -66.10 -38.30 70.61
CA PRO A 81 -66.03 -36.88 70.26
C PRO A 81 -66.56 -36.66 68.84
N THR A 82 -67.12 -35.47 68.58
CA THR A 82 -67.49 -35.06 67.23
C THR A 82 -66.23 -34.82 66.38
N PHE A 83 -66.38 -34.81 65.05
CA PHE A 83 -65.27 -34.53 64.14
C PHE A 83 -64.58 -33.19 64.48
N ILE A 84 -65.36 -32.13 64.73
CA ILE A 84 -64.80 -30.79 65.03
C ILE A 84 -64.03 -30.81 66.36
N GLU A 85 -64.53 -31.52 67.37
CA GLU A 85 -63.84 -31.65 68.67
C GLU A 85 -62.54 -32.44 68.52
N ASP A 86 -62.56 -33.59 67.84
CA ASP A 86 -61.35 -34.40 67.63
C ASP A 86 -60.32 -33.68 66.72
N TYR A 87 -60.78 -32.93 65.72
CA TYR A 87 -59.93 -32.12 64.85
C TYR A 87 -59.29 -30.94 65.59
N ASN A 88 -60.05 -30.22 66.42
CA ASN A 88 -59.52 -29.13 67.25
C ASN A 88 -58.53 -29.64 68.31
N ASP A 89 -58.81 -30.80 68.90
CA ASP A 89 -57.88 -31.45 69.83
C ASP A 89 -56.62 -31.93 69.11
N TRP A 90 -56.73 -32.40 67.86
CA TRP A 90 -55.58 -32.68 67.02
C TRP A 90 -54.75 -31.42 66.72
N ILE A 91 -55.36 -30.26 66.41
CA ILE A 91 -54.61 -29.01 66.19
C ILE A 91 -53.76 -28.62 67.39
N LYS A 92 -54.24 -28.87 68.62
CA LYS A 92 -53.49 -28.59 69.85
C LYS A 92 -52.30 -29.53 70.04
N GLU A 93 -52.42 -30.77 69.59
CA GLU A 93 -51.39 -31.80 69.70
C GLU A 93 -51.17 -32.52 68.35
N PRO A 94 -50.64 -31.83 67.34
CA PRO A 94 -50.66 -32.30 65.95
C PRO A 94 -49.75 -33.51 65.71
N PHE A 95 -48.81 -33.77 66.62
CA PHE A 95 -47.85 -34.87 66.56
C PHE A 95 -48.35 -36.19 67.18
N LYS A 96 -49.55 -36.21 67.80
CA LYS A 96 -50.16 -37.46 68.28
C LYS A 96 -50.90 -38.17 67.15
N VAL A 97 -50.16 -39.00 66.43
CA VAL A 97 -50.62 -39.72 65.25
C VAL A 97 -51.26 -41.05 65.65
N THR A 98 -52.55 -41.03 66.00
CA THR A 98 -53.33 -42.23 66.35
C THR A 98 -54.72 -42.19 65.72
N GLY A 99 -55.16 -43.31 65.13
CA GLY A 99 -56.52 -43.45 64.61
C GLY A 99 -56.86 -42.45 63.48
N SER A 100 -57.93 -41.67 63.67
CA SER A 100 -58.41 -40.63 62.74
C SER A 100 -57.37 -39.53 62.48
N ARG A 101 -56.54 -39.23 63.48
CA ARG A 101 -55.58 -38.11 63.44
C ARG A 101 -54.47 -38.28 62.42
N THR A 102 -54.13 -39.52 62.07
CA THR A 102 -53.17 -39.82 60.99
C THR A 102 -53.61 -39.26 59.65
N LEU A 103 -54.92 -39.31 59.37
CA LEU A 103 -55.49 -38.78 58.12
C LEU A 103 -55.46 -37.24 58.10
N TYR A 104 -55.66 -36.59 59.25
CA TYR A 104 -55.56 -35.14 59.36
C TYR A 104 -54.11 -34.70 59.11
N THR A 105 -53.15 -35.36 59.73
CA THR A 105 -51.72 -35.03 59.54
C THR A 105 -51.28 -35.21 58.11
N SER A 106 -51.65 -36.31 57.45
CA SER A 106 -51.20 -36.59 56.09
C SER A 106 -51.85 -35.69 55.04
N THR A 107 -53.14 -35.39 55.18
CA THR A 107 -53.84 -34.48 54.27
C THR A 107 -53.31 -33.05 54.39
N VAL A 108 -53.15 -32.55 55.62
CA VAL A 108 -52.61 -31.21 55.86
C VAL A 108 -51.17 -31.11 55.36
N ALA A 109 -50.31 -32.09 55.66
CA ALA A 109 -48.94 -32.12 55.14
C ALA A 109 -48.89 -32.13 53.60
N LEU A 110 -49.78 -32.87 52.94
CA LEU A 110 -49.86 -32.92 51.49
C LEU A 110 -50.25 -31.57 50.88
N PHE A 111 -51.23 -30.87 51.46
CA PHE A 111 -51.61 -29.53 50.99
C PHE A 111 -50.52 -28.49 51.24
N PHE A 112 -49.85 -28.53 52.40
CA PHE A 112 -48.71 -27.65 52.67
C PHE A 112 -47.56 -27.90 51.71
N LEU A 113 -47.20 -29.16 51.47
CA LEU A 113 -46.14 -29.52 50.54
C LEU A 113 -46.48 -29.10 49.11
N GLY A 114 -47.72 -29.35 48.67
CA GLY A 114 -48.21 -28.91 47.37
C GLY A 114 -48.17 -27.39 47.20
N GLY A 115 -48.60 -26.64 48.22
CA GLY A 115 -48.55 -25.18 48.23
C GLY A 115 -47.13 -24.64 48.20
N LEU A 116 -46.21 -25.24 48.96
CA LEU A 116 -44.80 -24.86 48.99
C LEU A 116 -44.13 -25.12 47.64
N ILE A 117 -44.39 -26.27 47.01
CA ILE A 117 -43.90 -26.57 45.67
C ILE A 117 -44.43 -25.57 44.64
N ALA A 118 -45.73 -25.27 44.67
CA ALA A 118 -46.33 -24.29 43.75
C ALA A 118 -45.72 -22.89 43.93
N TRP A 119 -45.47 -22.48 45.19
CA TRP A 119 -44.81 -21.22 45.50
C TRP A 119 -43.36 -21.18 44.99
N ILE A 120 -42.57 -22.24 45.20
CA ILE A 120 -41.21 -22.35 44.65
C ILE A 120 -41.21 -22.25 43.12
N ILE A 121 -42.12 -22.95 42.45
CA ILE A 121 -42.22 -22.92 40.98
C ILE A 121 -42.56 -21.52 40.49
N LEU A 122 -43.53 -20.85 41.13
CA LEU A 122 -43.89 -19.47 40.80
C LEU A 122 -42.68 -18.54 40.95
N GLU A 123 -41.96 -18.66 42.05
CA GLU A 123 -40.84 -17.77 42.34
C GLU A 123 -39.61 -18.06 41.46
N TRP A 124 -39.41 -19.31 41.05
CA TRP A 124 -38.44 -19.67 40.03
C TRP A 124 -38.77 -19.05 38.67
N ILE A 125 -40.02 -19.12 38.21
CA ILE A 125 -40.45 -18.50 36.94
C ILE A 125 -40.28 -16.98 37.00
N LEU A 126 -40.69 -16.34 38.11
CA LEU A 126 -40.55 -14.90 38.29
C LEU A 126 -39.07 -14.48 38.38
N SER A 127 -38.23 -15.25 39.07
CA SER A 127 -36.79 -15.01 39.16
C SER A 127 -36.10 -15.16 37.81
N ALA A 128 -36.43 -16.21 37.04
CA ALA A 128 -35.90 -16.42 35.69
C ALA A 128 -36.21 -15.22 34.77
N LYS A 129 -37.44 -14.70 34.83
CA LYS A 129 -37.84 -13.52 34.05
C LYS A 129 -37.10 -12.24 34.48
N ARG A 130 -36.87 -12.04 35.79
CA ARG A 130 -36.06 -10.91 36.29
C ARG A 130 -34.61 -11.01 35.80
N ASN A 131 -34.02 -12.21 35.81
CA ASN A 131 -32.64 -12.43 35.34
C ASN A 131 -32.50 -12.15 33.84
N GLU A 132 -33.46 -12.59 33.03
CA GLU A 132 -33.48 -12.29 31.58
C GLU A 132 -33.54 -10.77 31.32
N GLN A 133 -34.38 -10.05 32.06
CA GLN A 133 -34.46 -8.59 31.96
C GLN A 133 -33.18 -7.89 32.39
N HIS A 134 -32.53 -8.35 33.47
CA HIS A 134 -31.25 -7.81 33.89
C HIS A 134 -30.16 -8.05 32.85
N LEU A 135 -30.11 -9.25 32.26
CA LEU A 135 -29.16 -9.57 31.19
C LEU A 135 -29.40 -8.70 29.95
N ALA A 136 -30.65 -8.54 29.53
CA ALA A 136 -31.03 -7.67 28.43
C ALA A 136 -30.68 -6.19 28.69
N GLN A 137 -30.84 -5.71 29.93
CA GLN A 137 -30.42 -4.36 30.32
C GLN A 137 -28.91 -4.18 30.31
N GLN A 138 -28.14 -5.19 30.76
CA GLN A 138 -26.68 -5.16 30.70
C GLN A 138 -26.19 -5.10 29.26
N GLN A 139 -26.75 -5.94 28.37
CA GLN A 139 -26.45 -5.92 26.94
C GLN A 139 -26.78 -4.57 26.30
N ARG A 140 -27.95 -3.98 26.62
CA ARG A 140 -28.31 -2.64 26.13
C ARG A 140 -27.33 -1.57 26.59
N LYS A 141 -26.87 -1.62 27.84
CA LYS A 141 -25.86 -0.68 28.36
C LYS A 141 -24.51 -0.87 27.69
N GLN A 142 -24.11 -2.10 27.38
CA GLN A 142 -22.89 -2.38 26.61
C GLN A 142 -22.98 -1.79 25.21
N LEU A 143 -24.06 -2.08 24.48
CA LEU A 143 -24.29 -1.53 23.14
C LEU A 143 -24.35 0.00 23.13
N GLN A 144 -24.92 0.63 24.17
CA GLN A 144 -24.90 2.09 24.31
C GLN A 144 -23.49 2.64 24.51
N ARG A 145 -22.66 2.00 25.36
CA ARG A 145 -21.26 2.41 25.57
C ARG A 145 -20.43 2.24 24.31
N GLU A 146 -20.64 1.16 23.57
CA GLU A 146 -19.99 0.92 22.29
C GLU A 146 -20.39 1.99 21.27
N ALA A 147 -21.69 2.28 21.12
CA ALA A 147 -22.16 3.34 20.24
C ALA A 147 -21.63 4.73 20.63
N GLU A 148 -21.58 5.06 21.93
CA GLU A 148 -21.00 6.31 22.43
C GLU A 148 -19.49 6.39 22.13
N TYR A 149 -18.77 5.28 22.29
CA TYR A 149 -17.35 5.20 21.97
C TYR A 149 -17.09 5.41 20.47
N GLU A 150 -17.85 4.73 19.61
CA GLU A 150 -17.79 4.91 18.16
C GLU A 150 -18.09 6.35 17.75
N GLN A 151 -19.10 6.96 18.36
CA GLN A 151 -19.45 8.36 18.09
C GLN A 151 -18.33 9.32 18.50
N ARG A 152 -17.68 9.10 19.64
CA ARG A 152 -16.52 9.90 20.06
C ARG A 152 -15.34 9.73 19.12
N LEU A 153 -15.06 8.51 18.68
CA LEU A 153 -13.98 8.25 17.72
C LEU A 153 -14.26 8.95 16.38
N ALA A 154 -15.49 8.84 15.86
CA ALA A 154 -15.90 9.54 14.65
C ALA A 154 -15.83 11.06 14.80
N GLN A 155 -16.16 11.60 15.98
CA GLN A 155 -16.03 13.03 16.27
C GLN A 155 -14.55 13.45 16.29
N GLN A 156 -13.68 12.71 16.95
CA GLN A 156 -12.24 12.99 16.96
C GLN A 156 -11.64 12.98 15.55
N GLN A 157 -12.02 12.00 14.72
CA GLN A 157 -11.60 11.93 13.31
C GLN A 157 -12.09 13.15 12.52
N ARG A 158 -13.34 13.58 12.72
CA ARG A 158 -13.87 14.79 12.08
C ARG A 158 -13.14 16.05 12.51
N GLU A 159 -12.83 16.19 13.80
CA GLU A 159 -12.06 17.34 14.31
C GLU A 159 -10.64 17.35 13.75
N GLN A 160 -9.98 16.19 13.66
CA GLN A 160 -8.67 16.08 13.03
C GLN A 160 -8.72 16.48 11.56
N LEU A 161 -9.67 15.93 10.81
CA LEU A 161 -9.85 16.27 9.39
C LEU A 161 -10.15 17.77 9.20
N GLN A 162 -10.93 18.38 10.10
CA GLN A 162 -11.17 19.83 10.08
C GLN A 162 -9.90 20.64 10.31
N ARG A 163 -9.02 20.20 11.22
CA ARG A 163 -7.72 20.86 11.44
C ARG A 163 -6.83 20.74 10.20
N GLU A 164 -6.78 19.57 9.57
CA GLU A 164 -6.01 19.35 8.34
C GLU A 164 -6.55 20.23 7.19
N ILE A 165 -7.88 20.27 7.01
CA ILE A 165 -8.51 21.17 6.02
C ILE A 165 -8.17 22.63 6.32
N GLN A 166 -8.17 23.06 7.58
CA GLN A 166 -7.82 24.43 7.96
C GLN A 166 -6.35 24.74 7.68
N GLN A 167 -5.44 23.81 7.94
CA GLN A 167 -4.02 23.94 7.61
C GLN A 167 -3.80 24.06 6.10
N ILE A 168 -4.45 23.20 5.31
CA ILE A 168 -4.37 23.25 3.85
C ILE A 168 -4.91 24.58 3.32
N LYS A 169 -6.02 25.09 3.88
CA LYS A 169 -6.55 26.41 3.50
C LYS A 169 -5.57 27.54 3.77
N LEU A 170 -4.92 27.54 4.93
CA LEU A 170 -3.90 28.53 5.28
C LEU A 170 -2.70 28.46 4.33
N GLN A 171 -2.22 27.24 4.03
CA GLN A 171 -1.14 27.04 3.06
C GLN A 171 -1.53 27.54 1.66
N LEU A 172 -2.78 27.30 1.24
CA LEU A 172 -3.28 27.78 -0.04
C LEU A 172 -3.36 29.31 -0.07
N GLU A 173 -3.83 29.95 1.01
CA GLU A 173 -3.85 31.41 1.14
C GLU A 173 -2.44 32.00 1.08
N GLU A 174 -1.47 31.40 1.77
CA GLU A 174 -0.07 31.82 1.72
C GLU A 174 0.50 31.69 0.29
N LYS A 175 0.24 30.57 -0.38
CA LYS A 175 0.66 30.35 -1.78
C LYS A 175 0.02 31.33 -2.75
N ASN A 176 -1.26 31.66 -2.54
CA ASN A 176 -1.96 32.68 -3.32
C ASN A 176 -1.33 34.06 -3.11
N GLN A 177 -0.99 34.43 -1.87
CA GLN A 177 -0.30 35.69 -1.58
C GLN A 177 1.08 35.74 -2.26
N GLN A 178 1.88 34.68 -2.14
CA GLN A 178 3.17 34.56 -2.83
C GLN A 178 3.03 34.73 -4.35
N THR A 179 1.97 34.16 -4.93
CA THR A 179 1.71 34.25 -6.37
C THR A 179 1.32 35.67 -6.77
N ILE A 180 0.47 36.35 -5.99
CA ILE A 180 0.11 37.76 -6.22
C ILE A 180 1.36 38.65 -6.17
N GLU A 181 2.24 38.41 -5.20
CA GLU A 181 3.49 39.18 -5.04
C GLU A 181 4.43 38.97 -6.23
N LEU A 182 4.54 37.74 -6.75
CA LEU A 182 5.30 37.44 -7.96
C LEU A 182 4.70 38.09 -9.21
N ILE A 183 3.37 38.13 -9.32
CA ILE A 183 2.68 38.82 -10.43
C ILE A 183 3.02 40.31 -10.39
N ASP A 184 2.91 40.94 -9.22
CA ASP A 184 3.24 42.36 -9.05
C ASP A 184 4.71 42.67 -9.40
N GLN A 185 5.65 41.79 -9.02
CA GLN A 185 7.05 41.91 -9.45
C GLN A 185 7.21 41.83 -10.97
N ARG A 186 6.50 40.91 -11.63
CA ARG A 186 6.52 40.77 -13.09
C ARG A 186 5.91 41.99 -13.78
N GLU A 187 4.82 42.54 -13.27
CA GLU A 187 4.19 43.74 -13.79
C GLU A 187 5.12 44.95 -13.68
N ARG A 188 5.83 45.11 -12.55
CA ARG A 188 6.87 46.13 -12.38
C ARG A 188 8.00 45.96 -13.39
N GLY A 189 8.51 44.74 -13.58
CA GLY A 189 9.53 44.46 -14.59
C GLY A 189 9.08 44.74 -16.02
N LEU A 190 7.82 44.44 -16.36
CA LEU A 190 7.22 44.78 -17.65
C LEU A 190 7.13 46.29 -17.87
N ALA A 191 6.71 47.05 -16.85
CA ALA A 191 6.66 48.50 -16.92
C ALA A 191 8.05 49.12 -17.11
N GLU A 192 9.08 48.61 -16.44
CA GLU A 192 10.47 49.03 -16.64
C GLU A 192 10.94 48.76 -18.07
N LEU A 193 10.68 47.54 -18.59
CA LEU A 193 11.01 47.17 -19.98
C LEU A 193 10.28 48.05 -21.00
N GLU A 194 9.02 48.40 -20.74
CA GLU A 194 8.24 49.27 -21.61
C GLU A 194 8.81 50.70 -21.61
N SER A 195 9.18 51.23 -20.45
CA SER A 195 9.86 52.53 -20.34
C SER A 195 11.19 52.53 -21.09
N TYR A 196 11.97 51.45 -20.99
CA TYR A 196 13.22 51.30 -21.71
C TYR A 196 12.99 51.23 -23.22
N ARG A 197 11.99 50.47 -23.68
CA ARG A 197 11.62 50.39 -25.10
C ARG A 197 11.22 51.77 -25.62
N GLN A 198 10.39 52.52 -24.89
CA GLN A 198 10.00 53.88 -25.28
C GLN A 198 11.21 54.80 -25.38
N GLY A 199 12.16 54.70 -24.44
CA GLY A 199 13.43 55.43 -24.51
C GLY A 199 14.27 55.07 -25.74
N GLN A 200 14.39 53.78 -26.07
CA GLN A 200 15.10 53.33 -27.28
C GLN A 200 14.42 53.83 -28.57
N GLU A 201 13.09 53.86 -28.59
CA GLU A 201 12.34 54.34 -29.73
C GLU A 201 12.45 55.86 -29.91
N GLN A 202 12.53 56.62 -28.81
CA GLN A 202 12.89 58.04 -28.85
C GLN A 202 14.30 58.25 -29.40
N ASN A 203 15.30 57.52 -28.88
CA ASN A 203 16.68 57.59 -29.38
C ASN A 203 16.76 57.27 -30.87
N LYS A 204 16.02 56.24 -31.32
CA LYS A 204 15.93 55.87 -32.74
C LYS A 204 15.37 57.03 -33.57
N ARG A 205 14.26 57.64 -33.14
CA ARG A 205 13.66 58.79 -33.84
C ARG A 205 14.61 59.99 -33.89
N GLU A 206 15.35 60.24 -32.82
CA GLU A 206 16.34 61.30 -32.78
C GLU A 206 17.48 61.05 -33.77
N LEU A 207 17.99 59.82 -33.83
CA LEU A 207 18.97 59.40 -34.84
C LEU A 207 18.42 59.52 -36.27
N GLU A 208 17.18 59.09 -36.52
CA GLU A 208 16.52 59.24 -37.83
C GLU A 208 16.41 60.71 -38.24
N ASN A 209 16.03 61.60 -37.32
CA ASN A 209 15.98 63.04 -37.57
C ASN A 209 17.37 63.62 -37.87
N GLN A 210 18.41 63.17 -37.12
CA GLN A 210 19.79 63.58 -37.38
C GLN A 210 20.25 63.11 -38.76
N ILE A 211 20.02 61.85 -39.12
CA ILE A 211 20.34 61.31 -40.45
C ILE A 211 19.64 62.13 -41.55
N ALA A 212 18.34 62.40 -41.40
CA ALA A 212 17.59 63.21 -42.36
C ALA A 212 18.17 64.64 -42.50
N SER A 213 18.62 65.26 -41.41
CA SER A 213 19.28 66.57 -41.44
C SER A 213 20.62 66.53 -42.18
N TYR A 214 21.43 65.49 -41.95
CA TYR A 214 22.70 65.29 -42.65
C TYR A 214 22.51 64.98 -44.13
N GLU A 215 21.50 64.18 -44.48
CA GLU A 215 21.14 63.88 -45.87
C GLU A 215 20.70 65.13 -46.62
N SER A 216 19.91 66.00 -45.98
CA SER A 216 19.52 67.30 -46.55
C SER A 216 20.73 68.22 -46.76
N GLU A 217 21.64 68.30 -45.78
CA GLU A 217 22.87 69.10 -45.90
C GLU A 217 23.79 68.57 -47.01
N ARG A 218 23.92 67.25 -47.12
CA ARG A 218 24.68 66.59 -48.18
C ARG A 218 24.07 66.87 -49.55
N ALA A 219 22.75 66.76 -49.69
CA ALA A 219 22.05 67.07 -50.94
C ALA A 219 22.26 68.53 -51.37
N LEU A 220 22.25 69.48 -50.43
CA LEU A 220 22.54 70.88 -50.69
C LEU A 220 23.99 71.09 -51.15
N LYS A 221 24.95 70.43 -50.50
CA LYS A 221 26.38 70.45 -50.90
C LYS A 221 26.59 69.84 -52.28
N GLU A 222 25.92 68.72 -52.59
CA GLU A 222 25.97 68.10 -53.92
C GLU A 222 25.35 69.00 -55.00
N GLN A 223 24.27 69.73 -54.68
CA GLN A 223 23.69 70.72 -55.59
C GLN A 223 24.66 71.89 -55.84
N GLN A 224 25.27 72.45 -54.79
CA GLN A 224 26.28 73.51 -54.92
C GLN A 224 27.49 73.04 -55.73
N GLN A 225 27.93 71.78 -55.54
CA GLN A 225 29.00 71.18 -56.34
C GLN A 225 28.59 71.02 -57.81
N ARG A 226 27.33 70.65 -58.10
CA ARG A 226 26.83 70.58 -59.48
C ARG A 226 26.76 71.96 -60.12
N GLU A 227 26.25 72.98 -59.43
CA GLU A 227 26.18 74.36 -59.93
C GLU A 227 27.58 74.95 -60.19
N THR A 228 28.54 74.68 -59.30
CA THR A 228 29.95 75.07 -59.49
C THR A 228 30.63 74.30 -60.62
N ALA A 229 30.38 72.99 -60.75
CA ALA A 229 30.88 72.20 -61.88
C ALA A 229 30.31 72.69 -63.22
N GLN A 230 29.02 73.05 -63.24
CA GLN A 230 28.35 73.55 -64.44
C GLN A 230 28.88 74.91 -64.87
N THR A 231 29.12 75.83 -63.93
CA THR A 231 29.78 77.12 -64.22
C THR A 231 31.23 76.94 -64.71
N LEU A 232 31.99 76.01 -64.12
CA LEU A 232 33.32 75.63 -64.62
C LEU A 232 33.28 75.00 -66.02
N GLU A 233 32.24 74.24 -66.33
CA GLU A 233 32.04 73.61 -67.64
C GLU A 233 31.66 74.65 -68.71
N ASP A 234 30.82 75.63 -68.37
CA ASP A 234 30.49 76.78 -69.22
C ASP A 234 31.74 77.64 -69.49
N ASP A 235 32.56 77.89 -68.48
CA ASP A 235 33.85 78.59 -68.62
C ASP A 235 34.83 77.81 -69.52
N LEU A 236 34.87 76.47 -69.40
CA LEU A 236 35.65 75.58 -70.27
C LEU A 236 35.14 75.57 -71.71
N GLN A 237 33.82 75.63 -71.93
CA GLN A 237 33.24 75.77 -73.26
C GLN A 237 33.60 77.11 -73.91
N LEU A 238 33.57 78.20 -73.14
CA LEU A 238 33.97 79.53 -73.61
C LEU A 238 35.47 79.57 -73.96
N LEU A 239 36.32 78.92 -73.15
CA LEU A 239 37.74 78.74 -73.45
C LEU A 239 37.97 77.89 -74.70
N ARG A 240 37.20 76.81 -74.89
CA ARG A 240 37.23 75.98 -76.11
C ARG A 240 36.80 76.74 -77.35
N GLN A 241 35.82 77.63 -77.25
CA GLN A 241 35.39 78.50 -78.36
C GLN A 241 36.52 79.45 -78.77
N LYS A 242 37.23 80.05 -77.79
CA LYS A 242 38.42 80.87 -78.04
C LYS A 242 39.61 80.06 -78.60
N LEU A 243 39.72 78.78 -78.21
CA LEU A 243 40.70 77.84 -78.76
C LEU A 243 40.35 77.39 -80.19
N GLN A 244 39.06 77.28 -80.53
CA GLN A 244 38.60 76.96 -81.87
C GLN A 244 38.93 78.08 -82.88
N GLU A 245 38.80 79.36 -82.48
CA GLU A 245 39.22 80.51 -83.29
C GLU A 245 40.74 80.54 -83.55
N THR A 246 41.55 79.98 -82.65
CA THR A 246 43.00 79.84 -82.84
C THR A 246 43.38 78.59 -83.63
N SER A 247 42.62 77.49 -83.50
CA SER A 247 42.85 76.24 -84.25
C SER A 247 42.52 76.33 -85.75
N GLN A 248 41.65 77.26 -86.16
CA GLN A 248 41.40 77.59 -87.58
C GLN A 248 42.59 78.27 -88.29
N ARG A 249 43.61 78.74 -87.55
CA ARG A 249 44.88 79.23 -88.11
C ARG A 249 45.95 78.15 -88.26
N GLU A 250 45.74 76.93 -87.71
CA GLU A 250 46.71 75.82 -87.75
C GLU A 250 46.31 74.66 -88.68
N SER A 251 45.09 74.65 -89.23
CA SER A 251 44.59 73.55 -90.09
C SER A 251 45.17 73.50 -91.50
N GLU A 252 46.01 74.47 -91.90
CA GLU A 252 46.81 74.42 -93.14
C GLU A 252 48.11 73.59 -92.98
N ALA A 253 48.48 73.18 -91.76
CA ALA A 253 49.78 72.54 -91.49
C ALA A 253 49.75 71.01 -91.20
N LYS A 254 48.60 70.33 -91.22
CA LYS A 254 48.55 68.88 -90.91
C LYS A 254 47.74 68.05 -91.90
N GLN A 255 47.93 68.35 -93.18
CA GLN A 255 47.68 67.46 -94.32
C GLN A 255 48.78 66.39 -94.49
N GLN A 256 49.51 66.07 -93.43
CA GLN A 256 50.48 65.00 -93.32
C GLN A 256 50.24 64.28 -91.99
N ILE A 257 49.39 63.26 -92.03
CA ILE A 257 49.37 61.99 -91.26
C ILE A 257 48.05 61.31 -91.67
N LYS A 258 47.91 61.17 -92.99
CA LYS A 258 47.18 60.08 -93.61
C LYS A 258 48.06 58.84 -93.39
N LEU A 259 47.45 57.68 -93.20
CA LEU A 259 48.09 56.37 -93.04
C LEU A 259 48.73 56.12 -91.66
N GLN A 260 47.96 55.55 -90.72
CA GLN A 260 48.48 54.51 -89.81
C GLN A 260 47.46 53.79 -88.92
N LEU A 261 46.15 54.03 -89.04
CA LEU A 261 45.16 53.39 -88.16
C LEU A 261 44.00 52.71 -88.88
N GLU A 262 44.31 52.00 -89.98
CA GLU A 262 43.37 51.06 -90.61
C GLU A 262 43.90 49.61 -90.60
N GLU A 263 45.06 49.35 -89.97
CA GLU A 263 45.69 48.02 -89.98
C GLU A 263 45.42 47.18 -88.70
N LYS A 264 44.81 47.75 -87.65
CA LYS A 264 44.58 47.05 -86.37
C LYS A 264 43.18 46.46 -86.16
N THR A 265 42.24 46.71 -87.06
CA THR A 265 40.84 46.26 -86.92
C THR A 265 40.55 44.91 -87.60
N GLN A 266 41.59 44.18 -88.00
CA GLN A 266 41.46 42.81 -88.51
C GLN A 266 42.04 41.72 -87.57
N GLN A 267 42.55 42.08 -86.38
CA GLN A 267 43.12 41.12 -85.41
C GLN A 267 42.14 40.66 -84.30
N THR A 268 40.94 41.23 -84.21
CA THR A 268 40.04 40.98 -83.06
C THR A 268 38.99 39.89 -83.33
N ILE A 269 38.87 39.40 -84.56
CA ILE A 269 37.82 38.43 -84.93
C ILE A 269 38.28 36.97 -84.69
N GLU A 270 39.59 36.72 -84.56
CA GLU A 270 40.14 35.37 -84.37
C GLU A 270 40.20 34.92 -82.89
N LEU A 271 40.00 35.85 -81.93
CA LEU A 271 40.08 35.56 -80.49
C LEU A 271 38.75 35.10 -79.86
N ILE A 272 37.64 35.16 -80.61
CA ILE A 272 36.30 34.82 -80.10
C ILE A 272 36.01 33.32 -80.28
N ASP A 273 36.61 32.67 -81.29
CA ASP A 273 36.39 31.24 -81.59
C ASP A 273 37.09 30.27 -80.60
N GLN A 274 38.07 30.75 -79.84
CA GLN A 274 38.76 29.96 -78.82
C GLN A 274 38.02 29.92 -77.46
N ARG A 275 37.07 30.84 -77.23
CA ARG A 275 36.35 30.94 -75.94
C ARG A 275 35.17 29.98 -75.83
N GLU A 276 34.61 29.53 -76.95
CA GLU A 276 33.45 28.62 -76.97
C GLU A 276 33.80 27.14 -76.75
N ARG A 277 35.06 26.74 -76.93
CA ARG A 277 35.50 25.34 -76.74
C ARG A 277 35.75 24.95 -75.28
N VAL A 278 35.98 25.93 -74.40
CA VAL A 278 36.27 25.70 -72.96
C VAL A 278 34.98 25.61 -72.12
N LEU A 279 33.85 26.14 -72.60
CA LEU A 279 32.58 26.12 -71.88
C LEU A 279 31.85 24.76 -71.93
N ALA A 280 32.18 23.89 -72.89
CA ALA A 280 31.54 22.58 -73.05
C ALA A 280 32.10 21.50 -72.09
N GLU A 281 33.37 21.59 -71.66
CA GLU A 281 33.97 20.62 -70.74
C GLU A 281 33.54 20.85 -69.28
N LEU A 282 33.26 22.11 -68.91
CA LEU A 282 32.89 22.55 -67.57
C LEU A 282 31.46 22.12 -67.15
N GLU A 283 30.57 21.87 -68.11
CA GLU A 283 29.21 21.36 -67.85
C GLU A 283 29.17 19.85 -67.57
N SER A 284 30.08 19.07 -68.17
CA SER A 284 30.13 17.61 -67.97
C SER A 284 30.64 17.23 -66.56
N ALA A 285 31.66 17.94 -66.06
CA ALA A 285 32.20 17.74 -64.72
C ALA A 285 31.20 18.15 -63.61
N ARG A 286 30.32 19.11 -63.89
CA ARG A 286 29.28 19.57 -62.96
C ARG A 286 28.15 18.54 -62.78
N GLN A 287 27.80 17.79 -63.83
CA GLN A 287 26.80 16.72 -63.76
C GLN A 287 27.29 15.48 -62.98
N GLU A 288 28.58 15.16 -63.08
CA GLU A 288 29.20 14.07 -62.32
C GLU A 288 29.33 14.40 -60.82
N GLN A 289 29.66 15.65 -60.48
CA GLN A 289 29.64 16.14 -59.10
C GLN A 289 28.24 16.08 -58.47
N GLU A 290 27.19 16.44 -59.22
CA GLU A 290 25.80 16.43 -58.71
C GLU A 290 25.29 14.99 -58.49
N GLN A 291 25.71 14.01 -59.31
CA GLN A 291 25.38 12.60 -59.10
C GLN A 291 26.10 11.99 -57.88
N ASN A 292 27.37 12.35 -57.67
CA ASN A 292 28.12 11.90 -56.50
C ASN A 292 27.58 12.53 -55.21
N LYS A 293 27.17 13.80 -55.25
CA LYS A 293 26.48 14.47 -54.15
C LYS A 293 25.17 13.78 -53.77
N ARG A 294 24.32 13.42 -54.75
CA ARG A 294 23.06 12.69 -54.49
C ARG A 294 23.26 11.28 -53.90
N LYS A 295 24.32 10.58 -54.30
CA LYS A 295 24.67 9.28 -53.69
C LYS A 295 25.08 9.45 -52.23
N LEU A 296 25.86 10.50 -51.93
CA LEU A 296 26.27 10.83 -50.57
C LEU A 296 25.07 11.24 -49.70
N GLU A 297 24.16 12.06 -50.22
CA GLU A 297 22.92 12.47 -49.54
C GLU A 297 22.01 11.28 -49.22
N ASN A 298 21.88 10.30 -50.12
CA ASN A 298 21.08 9.10 -49.87
C ASN A 298 21.72 8.16 -48.81
N GLN A 299 23.05 8.09 -48.75
CA GLN A 299 23.75 7.34 -47.70
C GLN A 299 23.63 8.04 -46.34
N ILE A 300 23.74 9.36 -46.31
CA ILE A 300 23.53 10.16 -45.10
C ILE A 300 22.10 9.96 -44.58
N ALA A 301 21.09 9.98 -45.45
CA ALA A 301 19.70 9.75 -45.08
C ALA A 301 19.44 8.34 -44.50
N SER A 302 20.11 7.29 -45.02
CA SER A 302 19.97 5.94 -44.43
C SER A 302 20.59 5.86 -43.04
N TYR A 303 21.78 6.46 -42.84
CA TYR A 303 22.44 6.48 -41.54
C TYR A 303 21.70 7.34 -40.51
N GLU A 304 21.10 8.47 -40.93
CA GLU A 304 20.24 9.30 -40.06
C GLU A 304 18.98 8.55 -39.64
N SER A 305 18.36 7.75 -40.51
CA SER A 305 17.20 6.93 -40.15
C SER A 305 17.55 5.82 -39.15
N GLU A 306 18.73 5.20 -39.29
CA GLU A 306 19.20 4.15 -38.38
C GLU A 306 19.60 4.73 -37.02
N ARG A 307 20.19 5.92 -37.02
CA ARG A 307 20.53 6.66 -35.80
C ARG A 307 19.27 7.10 -35.06
N ALA A 308 18.26 7.61 -35.77
CA ALA A 308 16.96 7.97 -35.18
C ALA A 308 16.23 6.74 -34.61
N PHE A 309 16.29 5.59 -35.27
CA PHE A 309 15.71 4.34 -34.76
C PHE A 309 16.41 3.85 -33.48
N LYS A 310 17.75 3.92 -33.43
CA LYS A 310 18.53 3.57 -32.25
C LYS A 310 18.34 4.55 -31.08
N GLU A 311 18.22 5.84 -31.36
CA GLU A 311 17.89 6.86 -30.34
C GLU A 311 16.47 6.67 -29.78
N GLN A 312 15.50 6.29 -30.62
CA GLN A 312 14.15 5.99 -30.17
C GLN A 312 14.10 4.72 -29.29
N GLN A 313 14.84 3.67 -29.65
CA GLN A 313 14.99 2.48 -28.79
C GLN A 313 15.70 2.80 -27.47
N GLN A 314 16.72 3.67 -27.49
CA GLN A 314 17.39 4.14 -26.28
C GLN A 314 16.47 4.98 -25.40
N GLN A 315 15.60 5.81 -25.97
CA GLN A 315 14.60 6.56 -25.21
C GLN A 315 13.55 5.65 -24.59
N GLU A 316 12.99 4.68 -25.32
CA GLU A 316 12.00 3.75 -24.75
C GLU A 316 12.60 2.86 -23.64
N THR A 317 13.85 2.43 -23.80
CA THR A 317 14.56 1.67 -22.75
C THR A 317 14.93 2.53 -21.54
N ALA A 318 15.34 3.78 -21.75
CA ALA A 318 15.57 4.73 -20.65
C ALA A 318 14.27 5.03 -19.89
N GLN A 319 13.15 5.18 -20.59
CA GLN A 319 11.85 5.49 -19.99
C GLN A 319 11.31 4.30 -19.16
N THR A 320 11.45 3.08 -19.67
CA THR A 320 11.08 1.87 -18.92
C THR A 320 11.97 1.64 -17.68
N LEU A 321 13.27 1.93 -17.76
CA LEU A 321 14.17 1.91 -16.60
C LEU A 321 13.84 3.00 -15.57
N GLU A 322 13.40 4.17 -16.01
CA GLU A 322 13.01 5.28 -15.15
C GLU A 322 11.70 4.98 -14.41
N ASP A 323 10.73 4.36 -15.09
CA ASP A 323 9.49 3.85 -14.50
C ASP A 323 9.76 2.74 -13.47
N GLU A 324 10.65 1.78 -13.78
CA GLU A 324 11.05 0.72 -12.84
C GLU A 324 11.78 1.30 -11.61
N LEU A 325 12.64 2.31 -11.79
CA LEU A 325 13.31 3.02 -10.69
C LEU A 325 12.32 3.80 -9.82
N GLN A 326 11.29 4.40 -10.42
CA GLN A 326 10.25 5.12 -9.70
C GLN A 326 9.40 4.17 -8.85
N LEU A 327 9.05 3.01 -9.40
CA LEU A 327 8.35 1.95 -8.67
C LEU A 327 9.19 1.40 -7.51
N LEU A 328 10.49 1.18 -7.72
CA LEU A 328 11.40 0.69 -6.67
C LEU A 328 11.57 1.71 -5.52
N ARG A 329 11.61 3.01 -5.85
CA ARG A 329 11.67 4.09 -4.86
C ARG A 329 10.40 4.15 -4.01
N GLN A 330 9.24 3.98 -4.63
CA GLN A 330 7.95 3.95 -3.94
C GLN A 330 7.87 2.78 -2.97
N ASP A 331 8.31 1.58 -3.38
CA ASP A 331 8.38 0.40 -2.53
C ASP A 331 9.36 0.57 -1.35
N LEU A 332 10.50 1.22 -1.58
CA LEU A 332 11.47 1.57 -0.53
C LEU A 332 10.88 2.56 0.48
N GLN A 333 10.09 3.53 0.00
CA GLN A 333 9.42 4.49 0.86
C GLN A 333 8.35 3.82 1.72
N GLU A 334 7.48 3.00 1.13
CA GLU A 334 6.48 2.23 1.87
C GLU A 334 7.11 1.29 2.91
N THR A 335 8.21 0.63 2.56
CA THR A 335 8.91 -0.27 3.50
C THR A 335 9.56 0.50 4.65
N SER A 336 10.20 1.64 4.38
CA SER A 336 10.74 2.51 5.44
C SER A 336 9.66 3.06 6.37
N GLN A 337 8.48 3.38 5.81
CA GLN A 337 7.34 3.89 6.56
C GLN A 337 6.74 2.79 7.45
N ARG A 338 6.54 1.58 6.93
CA ARG A 338 6.11 0.41 7.72
C ARG A 338 7.10 0.05 8.82
N GLU A 339 8.41 0.19 8.59
CA GLU A 339 9.42 0.00 9.64
C GLU A 339 9.34 1.09 10.73
N SER A 340 9.06 2.34 10.36
CA SER A 340 8.87 3.43 11.32
C SER A 340 7.61 3.24 12.18
N GLU A 341 6.50 2.81 11.58
CA GLU A 341 5.24 2.53 12.26
C GLU A 341 5.37 1.33 13.20
N ALA A 342 6.09 0.29 12.78
CA ALA A 342 6.40 -0.87 13.61
C ALA A 342 7.29 -0.49 14.82
N LYS A 343 8.27 0.41 14.63
CA LYS A 343 9.09 0.95 15.73
C LYS A 343 8.25 1.77 16.71
N GLN A 344 7.41 2.67 16.23
CA GLN A 344 6.51 3.46 17.08
C GLN A 344 5.53 2.58 17.87
N ARG A 345 4.97 1.54 17.23
CA ARG A 345 4.12 0.55 17.94
C ARG A 345 4.89 -0.22 19.01
N SER A 346 6.13 -0.62 18.72
CA SER A 346 7.01 -1.29 19.70
C SER A 346 7.30 -0.39 20.90
N GLU A 347 7.62 0.89 20.68
CA GLU A 347 7.84 1.86 21.75
C GLU A 347 6.58 2.14 22.57
N ALA A 348 5.42 2.28 21.92
CA ALA A 348 4.14 2.44 22.61
C ALA A 348 3.80 1.21 23.48
N LEU A 349 4.05 0.00 22.99
CA LEU A 349 3.90 -1.24 23.77
C LEU A 349 4.86 -1.28 24.95
N ASN A 350 6.12 -0.88 24.76
CA ASN A 350 7.11 -0.82 25.85
C ASN A 350 6.72 0.19 26.93
N GLN A 351 6.18 1.36 26.56
CA GLN A 351 5.64 2.33 27.51
C GLN A 351 4.45 1.77 28.29
N LYS A 352 3.55 1.03 27.61
CA LYS A 352 2.40 0.40 28.26
C LYS A 352 2.81 -0.71 29.22
N ILE A 353 3.81 -1.52 28.85
CA ILE A 353 4.42 -2.53 29.74
C ILE A 353 5.08 -1.86 30.95
N ALA A 354 5.76 -0.73 30.76
CA ALA A 354 6.37 0.02 31.86
C ALA A 354 5.32 0.57 32.83
N ALA A 355 4.21 1.10 32.33
CA ALA A 355 3.08 1.55 33.15
C ALA A 355 2.47 0.39 33.96
N LEU A 356 2.19 -0.74 33.31
CA LEU A 356 1.65 -1.92 33.99
C LEU A 356 2.60 -2.50 35.05
N LYS A 357 3.92 -2.43 34.82
CA LYS A 357 4.92 -2.79 35.85
C LYS A 357 4.87 -1.85 37.05
N CYS A 358 4.73 -0.55 36.81
CA CYS A 358 4.62 0.46 37.86
C CYS A 358 3.36 0.23 38.73
N ASP A 359 2.22 -0.06 38.11
CA ASP A 359 0.96 -0.35 38.80
C ASP A 359 1.07 -1.64 39.64
N ARG A 360 1.67 -2.70 39.08
CA ARG A 360 1.92 -3.96 39.81
C ARG A 360 2.81 -3.73 41.04
N ASP A 361 3.89 -2.96 40.89
CA ASP A 361 4.82 -2.70 41.98
C ASP A 361 4.16 -1.85 43.08
N LEU A 362 3.27 -0.91 42.71
CA LEU A 362 2.44 -0.14 43.64
C LEU A 362 1.46 -1.03 44.42
N ILE A 363 0.77 -1.94 43.74
CA ILE A 363 -0.15 -2.91 44.38
C ILE A 363 0.62 -3.81 45.34
N GLN A 364 1.81 -4.31 44.95
CA GLN A 364 2.66 -5.10 45.85
C GLN A 364 3.10 -4.29 47.08
N GLN A 365 3.43 -3.01 46.92
CA GLN A 365 3.82 -2.15 48.03
C GLN A 365 2.66 -1.92 49.00
N GLN A 366 1.45 -1.68 48.48
CA GLN A 366 0.24 -1.53 49.29
C GLN A 366 -0.11 -2.83 50.04
N SER A 367 0.04 -3.99 49.39
CA SER A 367 -0.16 -5.29 50.05
C SER A 367 0.83 -5.50 51.20
N ARG A 368 2.11 -5.16 51.02
CA ARG A 368 3.11 -5.25 52.10
C ARG A 368 2.82 -4.29 53.25
N GLN A 369 2.34 -3.08 52.96
CA GLN A 369 1.93 -2.14 54.01
C GLN A 369 0.74 -2.67 54.81
N LEU A 370 -0.25 -3.26 54.14
CA LEU A 370 -1.39 -3.89 54.80
C LEU A 370 -0.96 -5.09 55.66
N GLU A 371 -0.04 -5.92 55.18
CA GLU A 371 0.54 -7.03 55.94
C GLU A 371 1.31 -6.55 57.19
N GLN A 372 2.12 -5.49 57.07
CA GLN A 372 2.81 -4.90 58.22
C GLN A 372 1.85 -4.28 59.23
N GLN A 373 0.76 -3.64 58.77
CA GLN A 373 -0.28 -3.11 59.66
C GLN A 373 -1.00 -4.22 60.42
N LEU A 374 -1.24 -5.37 59.78
CA LEU A 374 -1.81 -6.56 60.41
C LEU A 374 -0.87 -7.19 61.45
N GLU A 375 0.45 -7.10 61.25
CA GLU A 375 1.47 -7.64 62.17
C GLU A 375 1.67 -6.74 63.42
N THR A 376 1.33 -5.46 63.34
CA THR A 376 1.43 -4.49 64.46
C THR A 376 0.21 -4.40 65.38
N ILE A 377 -0.85 -5.17 65.14
CA ILE A 377 -2.02 -5.20 66.03
C ILE A 377 -1.60 -5.87 67.36
N PRO A 378 -1.68 -5.18 68.52
CA PRO A 378 -1.25 -5.75 69.78
C PRO A 378 -2.10 -6.96 70.15
N ASN A 379 -1.42 -8.00 70.65
CA ASN A 379 -1.98 -9.17 71.31
C ASN A 379 -2.74 -8.75 72.59
N ILE A 380 -3.97 -8.25 72.46
CA ILE A 380 -4.87 -7.94 73.58
C ILE A 380 -5.60 -9.23 73.95
N ASN A 381 -4.89 -10.13 74.63
CA ASN A 381 -5.46 -11.37 75.15
C ASN A 381 -5.59 -11.38 76.67
N ASN A 382 -5.87 -10.24 77.34
CA ASN A 382 -5.93 -10.22 78.80
C ASN A 382 -7.05 -9.40 79.48
N GLU A 383 -8.01 -8.79 78.78
CA GLU A 383 -9.06 -8.00 79.49
C GLU A 383 -10.52 -8.20 79.03
N LEU A 384 -10.86 -9.27 78.29
CA LEU A 384 -12.21 -9.41 77.73
C LEU A 384 -13.04 -10.58 78.28
N ASN A 385 -12.98 -10.81 79.59
CA ASN A 385 -13.88 -11.74 80.30
C ASN A 385 -15.16 -11.06 80.85
N ALA A 386 -15.62 -9.96 80.25
CA ALA A 386 -16.80 -9.22 80.73
C ALA A 386 -17.86 -8.83 79.67
N ALA A 387 -17.70 -9.16 78.38
CA ALA A 387 -18.63 -8.73 77.33
C ALA A 387 -19.21 -9.92 76.53
N LEU A 388 -20.05 -10.72 77.19
CA LEU A 388 -20.64 -11.95 76.66
C LEU A 388 -22.04 -11.75 76.05
N ASP A 389 -22.22 -10.66 75.30
CA ASP A 389 -23.40 -10.45 74.42
C ASP A 389 -23.04 -9.77 73.08
N ILE A 390 -21.87 -9.13 72.98
CA ILE A 390 -21.37 -8.53 71.73
C ILE A 390 -20.67 -9.57 70.83
N ASN A 391 -20.28 -10.73 71.41
CA ASN A 391 -19.38 -11.68 70.77
C ASN A 391 -20.01 -12.45 69.59
N ASN A 392 -21.34 -12.58 69.52
CA ASN A 392 -22.02 -13.29 68.43
C ASN A 392 -22.19 -12.44 67.17
N GLU A 393 -22.42 -11.13 67.31
CA GLU A 393 -22.46 -10.21 66.16
C GLU A 393 -21.05 -9.92 65.63
N LEU A 394 -20.05 -9.85 66.51
CA LEU A 394 -18.66 -9.66 66.11
C LEU A 394 -18.06 -10.91 65.47
N THR A 395 -18.41 -12.13 65.91
CA THR A 395 -18.02 -13.36 65.22
C THR A 395 -18.73 -13.53 63.88
N ALA A 396 -20.02 -13.19 63.77
CA ALA A 396 -20.73 -13.17 62.49
C ALA A 396 -20.19 -12.10 61.51
N ALA A 397 -19.83 -10.91 62.02
CA ALA A 397 -19.19 -9.86 61.22
C ALA A 397 -17.76 -10.23 60.82
N LEU A 398 -17.00 -10.91 61.69
CA LEU A 398 -15.67 -11.43 61.39
C LEU A 398 -15.74 -12.56 60.36
N GLU A 399 -16.68 -13.50 60.48
CA GLU A 399 -16.91 -14.54 59.47
C GLU A 399 -17.35 -13.93 58.15
N GLY A 400 -18.24 -12.94 58.17
CA GLY A 400 -18.65 -12.18 56.97
C GLY A 400 -17.47 -11.47 56.30
N ALA A 401 -16.64 -10.78 57.08
CA ALA A 401 -15.43 -10.14 56.58
C ALA A 401 -14.40 -11.15 56.04
N ARG A 402 -14.31 -12.35 56.66
CA ARG A 402 -13.43 -13.44 56.20
C ARG A 402 -13.93 -14.04 54.90
N THR A 403 -15.24 -14.26 54.75
CA THR A 403 -15.84 -14.74 53.50
C THR A 403 -15.70 -13.72 52.37
N GLU A 404 -15.81 -12.42 52.67
CA GLU A 404 -15.61 -11.36 51.67
C GLU A 404 -14.14 -11.22 51.30
N LEU A 405 -13.22 -11.43 52.27
CA LEU A 405 -11.79 -11.50 52.02
C LEU A 405 -11.40 -12.72 51.16
N ASP A 406 -12.00 -13.88 51.42
CA ASP A 406 -11.75 -15.08 50.64
C ASP A 406 -12.31 -14.95 49.23
N ARG A 407 -13.50 -14.35 49.07
CA ARG A 407 -14.11 -14.00 47.78
C ARG A 407 -13.27 -13.00 46.99
N THR A 408 -12.70 -11.98 47.65
CA THR A 408 -11.82 -11.00 46.98
C THR A 408 -10.46 -11.59 46.61
N LYS A 409 -9.91 -12.50 47.43
CA LYS A 409 -8.70 -13.28 47.07
C LYS A 409 -8.94 -14.23 45.90
N GLU A 410 -10.09 -14.89 45.86
CA GLU A 410 -10.48 -15.77 44.76
C GLU A 410 -10.68 -14.98 43.46
N GLN A 411 -11.36 -13.84 43.53
CA GLN A 411 -11.42 -12.90 42.41
C GLN A 411 -10.02 -12.44 41.99
N SER A 412 -9.15 -12.02 42.92
CA SER A 412 -7.79 -11.61 42.57
C SER A 412 -7.00 -12.72 41.85
N ARG A 413 -7.17 -13.98 42.24
CA ARG A 413 -6.57 -15.14 41.57
C ARG A 413 -7.17 -15.39 40.18
N ASP A 414 -8.49 -15.25 40.02
CA ASP A 414 -9.15 -15.36 38.71
C ASP A 414 -8.66 -14.27 37.75
N TRP A 415 -8.46 -13.05 38.26
CA TRP A 415 -7.88 -11.95 37.49
C TRP A 415 -6.41 -12.22 37.14
N GLU A 416 -5.59 -12.71 38.07
CA GLU A 416 -4.20 -13.12 37.80
C GLU A 416 -4.12 -14.20 36.71
N ASN A 417 -4.99 -15.23 36.79
CA ASN A 417 -5.05 -16.28 35.78
C ASN A 417 -5.44 -15.74 34.41
N CYS A 418 -6.45 -14.84 34.35
CA CYS A 418 -6.88 -14.19 33.12
C CYS A 418 -5.75 -13.33 32.49
N TYR A 419 -4.99 -12.60 33.32
CA TYR A 419 -3.83 -11.84 32.85
C TYR A 419 -2.69 -12.73 32.36
N VAL A 420 -2.40 -13.83 33.04
CA VAL A 420 -1.37 -14.79 32.62
C VAL A 420 -1.75 -15.44 31.29
N GLU A 421 -3.01 -15.85 31.12
CA GLU A 421 -3.51 -16.42 29.87
C GLU A 421 -3.44 -15.42 28.70
N GLU A 422 -3.79 -14.14 28.95
CA GLU A 422 -3.72 -13.10 27.91
C GLU A 422 -2.27 -12.75 27.57
N ILE A 423 -1.35 -12.72 28.54
CA ILE A 423 0.09 -12.54 28.29
C ILE A 423 0.64 -13.69 27.45
N ASP A 424 0.30 -14.94 27.78
CA ASP A 424 0.76 -16.13 27.03
C ASP A 424 0.19 -16.15 25.60
N ARG A 425 -1.05 -15.68 25.42
CA ARG A 425 -1.67 -15.48 24.11
C ARG A 425 -0.91 -14.44 23.28
N LEU A 426 -0.64 -13.26 23.86
CA LEU A 426 0.08 -12.18 23.20
C LEU A 426 1.53 -12.57 22.85
N GLU A 427 2.20 -13.35 23.70
CA GLU A 427 3.54 -13.89 23.41
C GLU A 427 3.52 -14.85 22.22
N LYS A 428 2.53 -15.74 22.13
CA LYS A 428 2.35 -16.62 20.98
C LYS A 428 2.11 -15.85 19.68
N GLU A 429 1.26 -14.83 19.71
CA GLU A 429 0.97 -13.99 18.54
C GLU A 429 2.21 -13.20 18.08
N LYS A 430 3.01 -12.68 19.03
CA LYS A 430 4.29 -12.04 18.73
C LYS A 430 5.28 -12.99 18.05
N VAL A 431 5.38 -14.24 18.53
CA VAL A 431 6.26 -15.25 17.92
C VAL A 431 5.79 -15.59 16.51
N GLN A 432 4.48 -15.71 16.30
CA GLN A 432 3.91 -15.96 14.98
C GLN A 432 4.21 -14.83 13.99
N LEU A 433 3.95 -13.58 14.38
CA LEU A 433 4.22 -12.40 13.55
C LEU A 433 5.71 -12.26 13.22
N ASN A 434 6.61 -12.53 14.18
CA ASN A 434 8.06 -12.53 13.91
C ASN A 434 8.47 -13.62 12.92
N THR A 435 7.81 -14.78 12.96
CA THR A 435 8.08 -15.88 12.03
C THR A 435 7.62 -15.54 10.61
N GLU A 436 6.43 -14.93 10.47
CA GLU A 436 5.90 -14.42 9.20
C GLU A 436 6.78 -13.29 8.63
N LEU A 437 7.28 -12.40 9.48
CA LEU A 437 8.17 -11.31 9.05
C LEU A 437 9.54 -11.84 8.60
N CYS A 438 10.04 -12.90 9.24
CA CYS A 438 11.29 -13.56 8.86
C CYS A 438 11.16 -14.34 7.55
N SER A 439 10.03 -15.03 7.33
CA SER A 439 9.77 -15.72 6.06
C SER A 439 9.58 -14.74 4.89
N TYR A 440 8.87 -13.63 5.13
CA TYR A 440 8.71 -12.56 4.14
C TYR A 440 10.04 -11.88 3.77
N LYS A 441 10.87 -11.53 4.78
CA LYS A 441 12.21 -10.97 4.54
C LYS A 441 13.06 -11.93 3.72
N LYS A 442 13.07 -13.22 4.07
CA LYS A 442 13.84 -14.25 3.36
C LYS A 442 13.37 -14.45 1.91
N GLY A 443 12.06 -14.40 1.66
CA GLY A 443 11.49 -14.47 0.31
C GLY A 443 11.84 -13.27 -0.55
N LYS A 444 11.75 -12.05 0.01
CA LYS A 444 12.08 -10.82 -0.72
C LYS A 444 13.59 -10.69 -1.01
N THR A 445 14.46 -11.11 -0.09
CA THR A 445 15.91 -11.11 -0.34
C THR A 445 16.31 -12.11 -1.43
N LEU A 446 15.74 -13.32 -1.41
CA LEU A 446 15.96 -14.32 -2.47
C LEU A 446 15.51 -13.82 -3.85
N PHE A 447 14.33 -13.20 -3.93
CA PHE A 447 13.83 -12.63 -5.18
C PHE A 447 14.73 -11.52 -5.73
N LEU A 448 15.21 -10.62 -4.85
CA LEU A 448 16.10 -9.53 -5.25
C LEU A 448 17.49 -10.04 -5.65
N GLU A 449 18.05 -11.03 -4.96
CA GLU A 449 19.32 -11.67 -5.33
C GLU A 449 19.22 -12.36 -6.69
N GLU A 450 18.12 -13.07 -6.95
CA GLU A 450 17.91 -13.77 -8.22
C GLU A 450 17.70 -12.78 -9.38
N ARG A 451 16.98 -11.69 -9.15
CA ARG A 451 16.82 -10.62 -10.15
C ARG A 451 18.12 -9.89 -10.42
N ASN A 452 18.93 -9.63 -9.40
CA ASN A 452 20.24 -8.98 -9.56
C ASN A 452 21.19 -9.87 -10.38
N LYS A 453 21.19 -11.18 -10.13
CA LYS A 453 21.96 -12.16 -10.92
C LYS A 453 21.55 -12.21 -12.40
N GLN A 454 20.25 -12.07 -12.69
CA GLN A 454 19.76 -11.97 -14.08
C GLN A 454 20.22 -10.68 -14.76
N LEU A 455 20.21 -9.55 -14.04
CA LEU A 455 20.67 -8.27 -14.57
C LEU A 455 22.19 -8.28 -14.83
N GLU A 456 22.97 -8.85 -13.92
CA GLU A 456 24.42 -9.04 -14.12
C GLU A 456 24.73 -9.91 -15.35
N SER A 457 23.96 -10.99 -15.56
CA SER A 457 24.13 -11.82 -16.75
C SER A 457 23.75 -11.06 -18.02
N ALA A 458 22.64 -10.31 -18.02
CA ALA A 458 22.20 -9.53 -19.17
C ALA A 458 23.22 -8.42 -19.52
N LEU A 459 23.81 -7.78 -18.51
CA LEU A 459 24.86 -6.78 -18.68
C LEU A 459 26.12 -7.39 -19.31
N SER A 460 26.55 -8.57 -18.84
CA SER A 460 27.68 -9.30 -19.44
C SER A 460 27.42 -9.64 -20.92
N THR A 461 26.23 -10.13 -21.25
CA THR A 461 25.86 -10.43 -22.64
C THR A 461 25.83 -9.18 -23.52
N ALA A 462 25.34 -8.05 -22.98
CA ALA A 462 25.36 -6.78 -23.69
C ALA A 462 26.78 -6.27 -23.94
N GLN A 463 27.69 -6.44 -22.97
CA GLN A 463 29.10 -6.09 -23.09
C GLN A 463 29.83 -6.97 -24.13
N GLU A 464 29.55 -8.27 -24.15
CA GLU A 464 30.06 -9.18 -25.20
C GLU A 464 29.56 -8.75 -26.58
N ASN A 465 28.27 -8.43 -26.71
CA ASN A 465 27.69 -7.95 -27.96
C ASN A 465 28.34 -6.64 -28.42
N THR A 466 28.58 -5.67 -27.52
CA THR A 466 29.28 -4.44 -27.89
C THR A 466 30.71 -4.71 -28.33
N GLN A 467 31.43 -5.62 -27.66
CA GLN A 467 32.79 -5.99 -28.06
C GLN A 467 32.82 -6.67 -29.42
N THR A 468 31.84 -7.55 -29.71
CA THR A 468 31.73 -8.17 -31.04
C THR A 468 31.41 -7.13 -32.13
N LEU A 469 30.56 -6.15 -31.84
CA LEU A 469 30.28 -5.04 -32.75
C LEU A 469 31.53 -4.19 -33.02
N GLU A 470 32.27 -3.81 -31.99
CA GLU A 470 33.55 -3.11 -32.12
C GLU A 470 34.54 -3.91 -32.97
N ASN A 471 34.71 -5.19 -32.69
CA ASN A 471 35.59 -6.06 -33.48
C ASN A 471 35.14 -6.17 -34.95
N THR A 472 33.82 -6.18 -35.23
CA THR A 472 33.31 -6.18 -36.61
C THR A 472 33.50 -4.84 -37.31
N ILE A 473 33.38 -3.71 -36.60
CA ILE A 473 33.65 -2.38 -37.13
C ILE A 473 35.14 -2.25 -37.45
N GLU A 474 36.02 -2.72 -36.57
CA GLU A 474 37.46 -2.78 -36.79
C GLU A 474 37.79 -3.61 -38.05
N ALA A 475 37.18 -4.80 -38.19
CA ALA A 475 37.37 -5.65 -39.36
C ALA A 475 36.85 -5.02 -40.66
N LEU A 476 35.72 -4.31 -40.61
CA LEU A 476 35.17 -3.58 -41.75
C LEU A 476 36.05 -2.38 -42.13
N ASN A 477 36.63 -1.67 -41.16
CA ASN A 477 37.57 -0.58 -41.40
C ASN A 477 38.86 -1.08 -42.06
N VAL A 478 39.39 -2.22 -41.60
CA VAL A 478 40.53 -2.89 -42.25
C VAL A 478 40.18 -3.32 -43.69
N LEU A 479 38.97 -3.80 -43.95
CA LEU A 479 38.51 -4.11 -45.31
C LEU A 479 38.37 -2.85 -46.19
N LEU A 480 37.93 -1.74 -45.61
CA LEU A 480 37.77 -0.46 -46.31
C LEU A 480 39.12 0.19 -46.64
N GLU A 481 40.09 0.12 -45.74
CA GLU A 481 41.48 0.54 -46.00
C GLU A 481 42.15 -0.32 -47.08
N ASN A 482 41.87 -1.63 -47.09
CA ASN A 482 42.35 -2.52 -48.13
C ASN A 482 41.65 -2.32 -49.49
N GLN A 483 40.41 -1.82 -49.53
CA GLN A 483 39.74 -1.43 -50.78
C GLN A 483 40.28 -0.12 -51.36
N SER A 484 40.73 0.81 -50.51
CA SER A 484 41.43 2.04 -50.91
C SER A 484 42.76 1.75 -51.62
N GLN A 485 43.43 0.64 -51.30
CA GLN A 485 44.68 0.21 -51.91
C GLN A 485 44.52 -0.60 -53.22
N ASN A 486 43.28 -0.91 -53.66
CA ASN A 486 43.03 -1.82 -54.78
C ASN A 486 42.20 -1.21 -55.92
N SER A 487 42.25 0.10 -56.13
CA SER A 487 41.71 0.74 -57.33
C SER A 487 42.69 0.64 -58.50
N HIS A 488 42.82 -0.55 -59.10
CA HIS A 488 43.62 -0.77 -60.31
C HIS A 488 42.82 -1.38 -61.46
N SER A 489 41.57 -0.93 -61.68
CA SER A 489 40.72 -1.53 -62.70
C SER A 489 39.89 -0.59 -63.57
N TYR A 490 40.33 0.64 -63.83
CA TYR A 490 39.84 1.38 -65.00
C TYR A 490 40.83 2.45 -65.48
N ILE A 491 41.55 2.17 -66.59
CA ILE A 491 42.35 3.17 -67.30
C ILE A 491 41.51 3.67 -68.48
N PRO A 492 41.12 4.95 -68.55
CA PRO A 492 40.39 5.51 -69.69
C PRO A 492 41.26 5.49 -70.96
N TRP A 493 40.76 4.90 -72.03
CA TRP A 493 41.51 4.70 -73.28
C TRP A 493 41.87 6.03 -73.98
N SER A 494 41.14 7.10 -73.68
CA SER A 494 41.34 8.45 -74.21
C SER A 494 42.57 9.18 -73.64
N GLN A 495 43.14 8.69 -72.53
CA GLN A 495 44.24 9.36 -71.84
C GLN A 495 45.61 8.70 -72.07
N LEU A 496 45.68 7.62 -72.85
CA LEU A 496 46.93 6.89 -73.11
C LEU A 496 47.79 7.60 -74.19
N PRO A 497 49.09 7.82 -73.94
CA PRO A 497 49.97 8.43 -74.92
C PRO A 497 50.26 7.47 -76.08
N ARG A 498 50.33 8.00 -77.31
CA ARG A 498 50.77 7.25 -78.50
C ARG A 498 52.29 7.29 -78.58
N ILE A 499 52.93 6.17 -78.28
CA ILE A 499 54.38 6.08 -78.10
C ILE A 499 54.92 4.84 -78.78
N SER A 500 56.19 4.88 -79.13
CA SER A 500 56.95 3.75 -79.62
C SER A 500 57.27 2.76 -78.49
N GLY A 501 57.53 1.51 -78.85
CA GLY A 501 58.01 0.50 -77.90
C GLY A 501 59.32 0.91 -77.22
N ARG A 502 60.15 1.72 -77.89
CA ARG A 502 61.42 2.21 -77.35
C ARG A 502 61.21 3.26 -76.25
N GLU A 503 60.26 4.17 -76.44
CA GLU A 503 59.88 5.17 -75.42
C GLU A 503 59.25 4.49 -74.21
N ALA A 504 58.39 3.49 -74.43
CA ALA A 504 57.81 2.71 -73.34
C ALA A 504 58.85 1.97 -72.50
N ILE A 505 59.85 1.35 -73.15
CA ILE A 505 60.97 0.71 -72.45
C ILE A 505 61.76 1.73 -71.62
N GLY A 506 62.08 2.90 -72.20
CA GLY A 506 62.83 3.95 -71.51
C GLY A 506 62.11 4.50 -70.27
N SER A 507 60.80 4.69 -70.35
CA SER A 507 59.98 5.10 -69.19
C SER A 507 59.97 4.02 -68.10
N LEU A 508 59.82 2.75 -68.47
CA LEU A 508 59.86 1.65 -67.52
C LEU A 508 61.24 1.48 -66.87
N GLU A 509 62.34 1.66 -67.60
CA GLU A 509 63.69 1.63 -67.02
C GLU A 509 63.90 2.74 -65.98
N ARG A 510 63.37 3.95 -66.22
CA ARG A 510 63.38 5.06 -65.24
C ARG A 510 62.57 4.72 -63.98
N LEU A 511 61.50 3.94 -64.13
CA LEU A 511 60.68 3.39 -63.04
C LEU A 511 61.30 2.18 -62.33
N GLY A 512 62.56 1.85 -62.63
CA GLY A 512 63.34 0.82 -61.95
C GLY A 512 63.21 -0.58 -62.55
N PHE A 513 62.58 -0.72 -63.72
CA PHE A 513 62.59 -1.98 -64.44
C PHE A 513 63.96 -2.24 -65.09
N ARG A 514 64.35 -3.51 -65.15
CA ARG A 514 65.56 -3.96 -65.85
C ARG A 514 65.17 -4.91 -66.96
N ILE A 515 65.89 -4.85 -68.08
CA ILE A 515 65.72 -5.79 -69.18
C ILE A 515 66.25 -7.15 -68.74
N ASP A 516 65.37 -8.15 -68.67
CA ASP A 516 65.72 -9.55 -68.38
C ASP A 516 66.23 -10.23 -69.67
N ARG A 517 65.41 -10.21 -70.72
CA ARG A 517 65.71 -10.86 -72.00
C ARG A 517 64.94 -10.25 -73.17
N GLN A 518 65.45 -10.44 -74.38
CA GLN A 518 64.76 -10.07 -75.62
C GLN A 518 64.64 -11.28 -76.55
N ASN A 519 63.40 -11.56 -77.01
CA ASN A 519 63.13 -12.59 -78.01
C ASN A 519 62.44 -11.94 -79.22
N GLY A 520 63.18 -11.83 -80.32
CA GLY A 520 62.70 -11.15 -81.54
C GLY A 520 62.36 -9.69 -81.27
N SER A 521 61.14 -9.26 -81.62
CA SER A 521 60.67 -7.90 -81.38
C SER A 521 60.16 -7.63 -79.96
N HIS A 522 60.08 -8.62 -79.06
CA HIS A 522 59.57 -8.43 -77.71
C HIS A 522 60.69 -8.36 -76.67
N VAL A 523 60.66 -7.33 -75.83
CA VAL A 523 61.60 -7.09 -74.72
C VAL A 523 60.88 -7.38 -73.41
N PHE A 524 61.41 -8.29 -72.60
CA PHE A 524 60.88 -8.63 -71.29
C PHE A 524 61.60 -7.80 -70.23
N LEU A 525 60.82 -7.10 -69.41
CA LEU A 525 61.34 -6.29 -68.31
C LEU A 525 60.83 -6.83 -66.98
N GLU A 526 61.67 -6.77 -65.96
CA GLU A 526 61.29 -7.11 -64.59
C GLU A 526 61.73 -6.05 -63.58
N ARG A 527 60.94 -5.92 -62.51
CA ARG A 527 61.22 -5.06 -61.36
C ARG A 527 60.94 -5.84 -60.07
N VAL A 528 61.95 -5.96 -59.22
CA VAL A 528 61.81 -6.61 -57.90
C VAL A 528 61.40 -5.55 -56.87
N ARG A 529 60.21 -5.68 -56.27
CA ARG A 529 59.73 -4.77 -55.20
C ARG A 529 59.96 -5.32 -53.80
N ALA A 530 59.84 -6.64 -53.62
CA ALA A 530 60.12 -7.36 -52.37
C ALA A 530 60.57 -8.80 -52.68
N VAL A 531 61.04 -9.55 -51.68
CA VAL A 531 61.62 -10.92 -51.83
C VAL A 531 60.69 -11.87 -52.61
N ASP A 532 59.37 -11.69 -52.53
CA ASP A 532 58.37 -12.52 -53.22
C ASP A 532 57.45 -11.74 -54.20
N GLN A 533 57.81 -10.50 -54.57
CA GLN A 533 56.99 -9.67 -55.46
C GLN A 533 57.83 -9.09 -56.62
N ILE A 534 57.76 -9.77 -57.77
CA ILE A 534 58.46 -9.43 -59.00
C ILE A 534 57.43 -9.07 -60.08
N ASP A 535 57.44 -7.80 -60.51
CA ASP A 535 56.61 -7.34 -61.62
C ASP A 535 57.30 -7.69 -62.93
N ARG A 536 56.53 -8.23 -63.89
CA ARG A 536 57.06 -8.61 -65.21
C ARG A 536 56.13 -8.12 -66.30
N CYS A 537 56.71 -7.49 -67.31
CA CYS A 537 55.97 -7.07 -68.51
C CYS A 537 56.77 -7.36 -69.78
N SER A 538 56.05 -7.47 -70.91
CA SER A 538 56.64 -7.69 -72.23
C SER A 538 56.25 -6.55 -73.15
N VAL A 539 57.25 -5.85 -73.70
CA VAL A 539 57.07 -4.67 -74.55
C VAL A 539 57.48 -4.99 -75.98
N PRO A 540 56.57 -4.94 -76.97
CA PRO A 540 56.90 -5.04 -78.38
C PRO A 540 57.68 -3.80 -78.85
N ARG A 541 58.83 -3.98 -79.48
CA ARG A 541 59.70 -2.92 -79.98
C ARG A 541 59.29 -2.48 -81.40
N HIS A 542 58.06 -1.97 -81.52
CA HIS A 542 57.51 -1.40 -82.74
C HIS A 542 57.53 0.14 -82.68
N ASP A 543 57.39 0.82 -83.82
CA ASP A 543 57.44 2.29 -83.90
C ASP A 543 56.23 2.96 -83.23
N GLU A 544 55.10 2.25 -83.09
CA GLU A 544 53.92 2.70 -82.35
C GLU A 544 53.25 1.51 -81.66
N LEU A 545 52.92 1.64 -80.37
CA LEU A 545 52.20 0.64 -79.58
C LEU A 545 50.69 0.88 -79.64
N ALA A 546 49.92 -0.19 -79.84
CA ALA A 546 48.48 -0.12 -79.69
C ALA A 546 48.09 0.23 -78.25
N LEU A 547 47.09 1.11 -78.08
CA LEU A 547 46.66 1.61 -76.75
C LEU A 547 46.26 0.47 -75.79
N GLY A 548 45.60 -0.57 -76.33
CA GLY A 548 45.25 -1.76 -75.55
C GLY A 548 46.47 -2.56 -75.09
N THR A 549 47.53 -2.61 -75.90
CA THR A 549 48.81 -3.24 -75.54
C THR A 549 49.52 -2.45 -74.46
N LEU A 550 49.51 -1.12 -74.53
CA LEU A 550 50.09 -0.26 -73.50
C LEU A 550 49.35 -0.41 -72.16
N ALA A 551 48.02 -0.28 -72.15
CA ALA A 551 47.25 -0.34 -70.90
C ALA A 551 47.15 -1.74 -70.30
N ALA A 552 46.69 -2.72 -71.09
CA ALA A 552 46.40 -4.06 -70.57
C ALA A 552 47.59 -5.01 -70.65
N GLY A 553 48.47 -4.84 -71.65
CA GLY A 553 49.61 -5.73 -71.89
C GLY A 553 50.89 -5.32 -71.18
N ILE A 554 51.07 -4.02 -70.89
CA ILE A 554 52.31 -3.48 -70.32
C ILE A 554 52.07 -2.90 -68.93
N LEU A 555 51.23 -1.86 -68.78
CA LEU A 555 51.06 -1.14 -67.52
C LEU A 555 50.41 -1.98 -66.41
N ARG A 556 49.36 -2.74 -66.75
CA ARG A 556 48.67 -3.60 -65.79
C ARG A 556 49.57 -4.73 -65.24
N PRO A 557 50.30 -5.52 -66.07
CA PRO A 557 51.25 -6.51 -65.56
C PRO A 557 52.47 -5.90 -64.85
N ALA A 558 52.88 -4.70 -65.25
CA ALA A 558 53.95 -3.95 -64.59
C ALA A 558 53.52 -3.35 -63.24
N ASN A 559 52.22 -3.32 -62.93
CA ASN A 559 51.65 -2.61 -61.78
C ASN A 559 52.19 -1.17 -61.67
N VAL A 560 52.07 -0.43 -62.76
CA VAL A 560 52.45 0.99 -62.90
C VAL A 560 51.20 1.78 -63.27
N THR A 561 50.94 2.88 -62.57
CA THR A 561 49.79 3.74 -62.89
C THR A 561 50.03 4.54 -64.17
N LEU A 562 48.96 4.99 -64.83
CA LEU A 562 49.07 5.83 -66.03
C LEU A 562 49.80 7.15 -65.74
N GLU A 563 49.63 7.72 -64.55
CA GLU A 563 50.26 8.97 -64.12
C GLU A 563 51.77 8.76 -63.92
N GLU A 564 52.17 7.76 -63.13
CA GLU A 564 53.59 7.41 -62.93
C GLU A 564 54.32 7.14 -64.26
N PHE A 565 53.65 6.49 -65.21
CA PHE A 565 54.21 6.20 -66.52
C PHE A 565 54.41 7.44 -67.40
N LYS A 566 53.47 8.40 -67.33
CA LYS A 566 53.55 9.67 -68.07
C LYS A 566 54.61 10.59 -67.49
N ASP A 567 54.74 10.65 -66.17
CA ASP A 567 55.74 11.48 -65.49
C ASP A 567 57.17 11.05 -65.80
N ASN A 568 57.35 9.80 -66.25
CA ASN A 568 58.64 9.21 -66.58
C ASN A 568 58.86 8.98 -68.09
N LEU A 569 57.94 9.44 -68.94
CA LEU A 569 58.07 9.41 -70.40
C LEU A 569 59.04 10.51 -70.87
#